data_AF-A0A7C5CMK6-F1
#
_entry.id   AF-A0A7C5CMK6-F1
#
_cell.length_a   1.000
_cell.length_b   1.000
_cell.length_c   1.000
_cell.angle_alpha   90.00
_cell.angle_beta   90.00
_cell.angle_gamma   90.00
#
_symmetry.space_group_name_H-M   'P 1'
#
loop_
_entity.id
_entity.type
_entity.pdbx_description
1 polymer ?
#
loop_
_entity_poly.entity_id
_entity_poly.type
_entity_poly.pdbx_seq_one_letter_code
_entity_poly.pdbx_strand_id
1 'polypeptide(L)'
;MWATGYVVAPTLFDMLDRVTAGTVAGRLFTIQSWIGLFCGVLLLIATSGRRPLAAVRRWLLVVMLAVIAAGQFGLQPMMEALKAEGLVEGSETAARFATLHGLSASLFLLNSLLGVALVGVLAAGRRLSGGEAG
;
A
#
# COMPACT_ATOMS: atom_id res chain seq x y z
N MET A 1 -1.52 -1.66 6.92
CA MET A 1 -0.41 -1.25 6.02
C MET A 1 0.93 -1.16 6.77
N TRP A 2 1.14 -0.18 7.66
CA TRP A 2 2.44 0.10 8.28
C TRP A 2 3.07 -1.11 9.01
N ALA A 3 2.30 -1.80 9.85
CA ALA A 3 2.79 -2.98 10.55
C ALA A 3 3.28 -4.08 9.58
N THR A 4 2.53 -4.35 8.51
CA THR A 4 2.91 -5.36 7.52
C THR A 4 4.23 -5.04 6.84
N GLY A 5 4.40 -3.79 6.38
CA GLY A 5 5.58 -3.40 5.58
C GLY A 5 6.84 -3.13 6.38
N TYR A 6 6.72 -2.52 7.57
CA TYR A 6 7.89 -2.07 8.35
C TYR A 6 8.24 -2.94 9.54
N VAL A 7 7.37 -3.89 9.91
CA VAL A 7 7.61 -4.81 11.04
C VAL A 7 7.55 -6.24 10.54
N VAL A 8 6.39 -6.69 10.06
CA VAL A 8 6.17 -8.11 9.73
C VAL A 8 7.09 -8.58 8.60
N ALA A 9 7.21 -7.81 7.50
CA ALA A 9 8.07 -8.21 6.40
C ALA A 9 9.55 -8.34 6.81
N PRO A 10 10.21 -7.35 7.46
CA PRO A 10 11.56 -7.53 8.00
C PRO A 10 11.70 -8.73 8.95
N THR A 11 10.75 -8.91 9.87
CA THR A 11 10.76 -10.05 10.80
C THR A 11 10.70 -11.39 10.06
N LEU A 12 9.91 -11.50 8.98
CA LEU A 12 9.87 -12.72 8.18
C LEU A 12 11.20 -13.03 7.49
N PHE A 13 11.90 -12.02 6.97
CA PHE A 13 13.20 -12.19 6.32
C PHE A 13 14.35 -12.46 7.30
N ASP A 14 14.17 -12.11 8.58
CA ASP A 14 15.10 -12.44 9.66
C ASP A 14 14.89 -13.88 10.15
N MET A 15 13.63 -14.34 10.25
CA MET A 15 13.29 -15.63 10.84
C MET A 15 13.25 -16.82 9.86
N LEU A 16 13.10 -16.57 8.56
CA LEU A 16 12.87 -17.62 7.54
C LEU A 16 13.88 -17.52 6.40
N ASP A 17 14.01 -18.60 5.62
CA ASP A 17 14.75 -18.53 4.36
C ASP A 17 14.09 -17.53 3.39
N ARG A 18 14.90 -16.94 2.51
CA ARG A 18 14.49 -15.86 1.60
C ARG A 18 13.28 -16.22 0.73
N VAL A 19 13.15 -17.48 0.31
CA VAL A 19 12.07 -17.94 -0.57
C VAL A 19 10.77 -18.05 0.21
N THR A 20 10.80 -18.68 1.38
CA THR A 20 9.63 -18.79 2.26
C THR A 20 9.18 -17.41 2.77
N ALA A 21 10.11 -16.58 3.25
CA ALA A 21 9.83 -15.21 3.69
C ALA A 21 9.15 -14.39 2.58
N GLY A 22 9.70 -14.43 1.36
CA GLY A 22 9.13 -13.73 0.21
C GLY A 22 7.75 -14.23 -0.22
N THR A 23 7.46 -15.52 -0.01
CA THR A 23 6.15 -16.14 -0.30
C THR A 23 5.10 -15.68 0.71
N VAL A 24 5.43 -15.75 2.01
CA VAL A 24 4.52 -15.33 3.09
C VAL A 24 4.29 -13.82 3.02
N ALA A 25 5.36 -13.02 2.86
CA ALA A 25 5.25 -11.58 2.71
C ALA A 25 4.35 -11.21 1.51
N GLY A 26 4.55 -11.87 0.36
CA GLY A 26 3.71 -11.67 -0.83
C GLY A 26 2.22 -11.87 -0.54
N ARG A 27 1.85 -12.98 0.12
CA ARG A 27 0.46 -13.26 0.52
C ARG A 27 -0.10 -12.20 1.47
N LEU A 28 0.68 -11.77 2.46
CA LEU A 28 0.26 -10.72 3.40
C LEU A 28 0.03 -9.39 2.69
N PHE A 29 0.87 -9.03 1.72
CA PHE A 29 0.66 -7.84 0.91
C PHE A 29 -0.57 -7.96 0.00
N THR A 30 -0.86 -9.12 -0.59
CA THR A 30 -2.11 -9.35 -1.35
C THR A 30 -3.34 -9.16 -0.46
N ILE A 31 -3.36 -9.76 0.72
CA ILE A 31 -4.47 -9.60 1.68
C ILE A 31 -4.61 -8.13 2.09
N GLN A 32 -3.50 -7.46 2.38
CA GLN A 32 -3.47 -6.04 2.69
C GLN A 32 -4.02 -5.17 1.55
N SER A 33 -3.67 -5.47 0.29
CA SER A 33 -4.19 -4.76 -0.89
C SER A 33 -5.70 -4.89 -0.99
N TRP A 34 -6.25 -6.09 -0.84
CA TRP A 34 -7.69 -6.31 -0.90
C TRP A 34 -8.45 -5.61 0.23
N ILE A 35 -7.94 -5.68 1.47
CA ILE A 35 -8.50 -4.94 2.61
C ILE A 35 -8.43 -3.43 2.32
N GLY A 36 -7.29 -2.94 1.83
CA GLY A 36 -7.08 -1.54 1.50
C GLY A 36 -8.03 -1.03 0.41
N LEU A 37 -8.23 -1.81 -0.65
CA LEU A 37 -9.19 -1.50 -1.72
C LEU A 37 -10.62 -1.45 -1.16
N PHE A 38 -11.04 -2.47 -0.42
CA PHE A 38 -12.37 -2.53 0.17
C PHE A 38 -12.62 -1.35 1.12
N CYS A 39 -11.75 -1.14 2.11
CA CYS A 39 -11.87 -0.04 3.05
C CYS A 39 -11.78 1.34 2.35
N GLY A 40 -10.90 1.49 1.37
CA GLY A 40 -10.74 2.75 0.63
C GLY A 40 -11.99 3.11 -0.19
N VAL A 41 -12.65 2.13 -0.81
CA VAL A 41 -13.92 2.33 -1.51
C VAL A 41 -15.04 2.72 -0.54
N LEU A 42 -15.16 2.02 0.60
CA LEU A 42 -16.15 2.38 1.62
C LEU A 42 -15.93 3.80 2.15
N LEU A 43 -14.67 4.17 2.42
CA LEU A 43 -14.32 5.54 2.80
C LEU A 43 -14.69 6.52 1.69
N LEU A 44 -14.40 6.22 0.43
CA LEU A 44 -14.72 7.11 -0.67
C LEU A 44 -16.24 7.41 -0.73
N ILE A 45 -17.07 6.38 -0.62
CA ILE A 45 -18.54 6.50 -0.57
C ILE A 45 -18.98 7.39 0.60
N ALA A 46 -18.43 7.14 1.80
CA ALA A 46 -18.75 7.91 3.01
C ALA A 46 -18.35 9.39 2.92
N THR A 47 -17.52 9.78 1.96
CA THR A 47 -16.98 11.14 1.83
C THR A 47 -17.68 12.01 0.80
N SER A 48 -18.83 11.59 0.29
CA SER A 48 -19.60 12.27 -0.77
C SER A 48 -20.25 13.63 -0.40
N GLY A 49 -20.04 14.16 0.81
CA GLY A 49 -20.57 15.46 1.25
C GLY A 49 -19.86 16.70 0.66
N ARG A 50 -20.52 17.88 0.75
CA ARG A 50 -20.06 19.16 0.16
C ARG A 50 -19.06 19.98 1.00
N ARG A 51 -18.34 19.38 1.95
CA ARG A 51 -17.35 20.11 2.76
C ARG A 51 -16.01 20.26 2.00
N PRO A 52 -15.30 21.39 2.10
CA PRO A 52 -14.02 21.60 1.40
C PRO A 52 -12.97 20.54 1.75
N LEU A 53 -12.87 20.15 3.03
CA LEU A 53 -11.99 19.05 3.46
C LEU A 53 -12.41 17.67 2.91
N ALA A 54 -13.66 17.51 2.48
CA ALA A 54 -14.10 16.28 1.83
C ALA A 54 -13.50 16.15 0.42
N ALA A 55 -13.22 17.25 -0.29
CA ALA A 55 -12.60 17.20 -1.61
C ALA A 55 -11.14 16.72 -1.55
N VAL A 56 -10.34 17.28 -0.64
CA VAL A 56 -8.94 16.86 -0.43
C VAL A 56 -8.88 15.38 -0.03
N ARG A 57 -9.74 14.96 0.90
CA ARG A 57 -9.84 13.58 1.36
C ARG A 57 -10.23 12.62 0.23
N ARG A 58 -11.19 13.00 -0.63
CA ARG A 58 -11.59 12.19 -1.80
C ARG A 58 -10.43 11.97 -2.75
N TRP A 59 -9.70 13.04 -3.10
CA TRP A 59 -8.55 12.93 -3.99
C TRP A 59 -7.42 12.07 -3.40
N LEU A 60 -7.12 12.22 -2.11
CA LEU A 60 -6.16 11.36 -1.42
C LEU A 60 -6.57 9.88 -1.50
N LEU A 61 -7.83 9.56 -1.21
CA LEU A 61 -8.35 8.20 -1.29
C LEU A 61 -8.27 7.64 -2.72
N VAL A 62 -8.62 8.44 -3.73
CA VAL A 62 -8.53 8.03 -5.15
C VAL A 62 -7.09 7.70 -5.53
N VAL A 63 -6.13 8.56 -5.17
CA VAL A 63 -4.70 8.32 -5.46
C VAL A 63 -4.20 7.07 -4.72
N MET A 64 -4.53 6.92 -3.44
CA MET A 64 -4.17 5.72 -2.67
C MET A 64 -4.73 4.43 -3.29
N LEU A 65 -6.01 4.44 -3.68
CA LEU A 65 -6.65 3.31 -4.35
C LEU A 65 -5.98 2.99 -5.69
N ALA A 66 -5.62 4.02 -6.46
CA ALA A 66 -4.90 3.84 -7.73
C ALA A 66 -3.51 3.21 -7.52
N VAL A 67 -2.78 3.64 -6.49
CA VAL A 67 -1.47 3.06 -6.15
C VAL A 67 -1.61 1.60 -5.71
N ILE A 68 -2.60 1.28 -4.87
CA ILE A 68 -2.86 -0.11 -4.45
C ILE A 68 -3.24 -0.97 -5.66
N ALA A 69 -4.09 -0.47 -6.56
CA ALA A 69 -4.49 -1.18 -7.77
C ALA A 69 -3.30 -1.42 -8.72
N ALA A 70 -2.45 -0.41 -8.95
CA ALA A 70 -1.25 -0.55 -9.77
C ALA A 70 -0.27 -1.58 -9.20
N GLY A 71 -0.10 -1.59 -7.87
CA GLY A 71 0.70 -2.59 -7.18
C GLY A 71 0.11 -4.01 -7.29
N GLN A 72 -1.19 -4.15 -7.02
CA GLN A 72 -1.89 -5.42 -6.94
C GLN A 72 -2.12 -6.09 -8.31
N PHE A 73 -2.47 -5.31 -9.33
CA PHE A 73 -2.84 -5.82 -10.65
C PHE A 73 -1.75 -5.64 -11.71
N GLY A 74 -0.77 -4.76 -11.47
CA GLY A 74 0.36 -4.56 -12.36
C GLY A 74 1.63 -5.22 -11.84
N LEU A 75 2.19 -4.69 -10.75
CA LEU A 75 3.50 -5.11 -10.26
C LEU A 75 3.50 -6.53 -9.70
N GLN A 76 2.48 -6.92 -8.94
CA GLN A 76 2.44 -8.23 -8.28
C GLN A 76 2.42 -9.39 -9.30
N PRO A 77 1.56 -9.38 -10.35
CA PRO A 77 1.59 -10.41 -11.39
C PRO A 77 2.93 -10.46 -12.16
N MET A 78 3.53 -9.30 -12.47
CA MET A 78 4.83 -9.25 -13.13
C MET A 78 5.95 -9.88 -12.29
N MET A 79 5.95 -9.61 -10.98
CA MET A 79 6.91 -10.21 -10.05
C MET A 79 6.68 -11.72 -9.88
N GLU A 80 5.43 -12.18 -9.89
CA GLU A 80 5.10 -13.62 -9.83
C GLU A 80 5.54 -14.37 -11.08
N ALA A 81 5.37 -13.78 -12.26
CA ALA A 81 5.85 -14.34 -13.53
C ALA A 81 7.38 -14.57 -13.48
N LEU A 82 8.14 -13.55 -13.06
CA LEU A 82 9.61 -13.67 -12.92
C LEU A 82 10.02 -14.69 -11.86
N LYS A 83 9.25 -14.83 -10.76
CA LYS A 83 9.51 -15.89 -9.77
C LYS A 83 9.30 -17.29 -10.36
N ALA A 84 8.31 -17.47 -11.23
CA ALA A 84 8.02 -18.75 -11.87
C ALA A 84 9.10 -19.17 -12.88
N GLU A 85 9.79 -18.21 -13.50
CA GLU A 85 10.95 -18.45 -14.37
C GLU A 85 12.20 -18.90 -13.58
N GLY A 86 12.25 -18.61 -12.27
CA GLY A 86 13.37 -18.92 -11.40
C GLY A 86 14.33 -17.73 -11.23
N LEU A 87 14.67 -17.42 -9.98
CA LEU A 87 15.54 -16.29 -9.62
C LEU A 87 16.95 -16.78 -9.27
N VAL A 88 17.77 -17.01 -10.28
CA VAL A 88 19.20 -17.34 -10.09
C VAL A 88 19.99 -16.06 -9.82
N GLU A 89 20.83 -16.07 -8.79
CA GLU A 89 21.64 -14.90 -8.44
C GLU A 89 22.57 -14.49 -9.60
N GLY A 90 22.62 -13.19 -9.90
CA GLY A 90 23.36 -12.65 -11.04
C GLY A 90 22.68 -12.80 -12.41
N SER A 91 21.53 -13.48 -12.50
CA SER A 91 20.76 -13.56 -13.76
C SER A 91 20.02 -12.27 -14.11
N GLU A 92 19.69 -12.10 -15.39
CA GLU A 92 18.86 -10.98 -15.86
C GLU A 92 17.45 -11.01 -15.22
N THR A 93 16.86 -12.19 -15.04
CA THR A 93 15.55 -12.37 -14.38
C THR A 93 15.59 -11.87 -12.93
N ALA A 94 16.66 -12.17 -12.19
CA ALA A 94 16.86 -11.66 -10.83
C ALA A 94 17.03 -10.14 -10.78
N ALA A 95 17.74 -9.55 -11.75
CA ALA A 95 17.88 -8.09 -11.86
C ALA A 95 16.53 -7.40 -12.13
N ARG A 96 15.75 -7.91 -13.09
CA ARG A 96 14.39 -7.40 -13.39
C ARG A 96 13.46 -7.52 -12.19
N PHE A 97 13.53 -8.64 -11.48
CA PHE A 97 12.77 -8.85 -10.23
C PHE A 97 13.15 -7.80 -9.18
N ALA A 98 14.44 -7.54 -8.98
CA ALA A 98 14.91 -6.54 -8.03
C ALA A 98 14.42 -5.13 -8.38
N THR A 99 14.41 -4.77 -9.67
CA THR A 99 13.86 -3.49 -10.15
C THR A 99 12.37 -3.35 -9.84
N LEU A 100 11.57 -4.37 -10.18
CA LEU A 100 10.13 -4.36 -9.90
C LEU A 100 9.83 -4.35 -8.40
N HIS A 101 10.63 -5.08 -7.61
CA HIS A 101 10.52 -5.08 -6.15
C HIS A 101 10.82 -3.70 -5.56
N GLY A 102 11.87 -3.02 -6.03
CA GLY A 102 12.20 -1.65 -5.62
C GLY A 102 11.12 -0.64 -5.99
N LEU A 103 10.52 -0.77 -7.18
CA LEU A 103 9.37 0.04 -7.59
C LEU A 103 8.16 -0.20 -6.70
N SER A 104 7.86 -1.46 -6.38
CA SER A 104 6.77 -1.82 -5.46
C SER A 104 6.99 -1.24 -4.06
N ALA A 105 8.22 -1.32 -3.52
CA ALA A 105 8.59 -0.71 -2.24
C ALA A 105 8.40 0.81 -2.25
N SER A 106 8.75 1.47 -3.37
CA SER A 106 8.56 2.92 -3.54
C SER A 106 7.08 3.31 -3.56
N LEU A 107 6.25 2.57 -4.29
CA LEU A 107 4.80 2.77 -4.29
C LEU A 107 4.18 2.51 -2.91
N PHE A 108 4.66 1.50 -2.20
CA PHE A 108 4.25 1.24 -0.82
C PHE A 108 4.62 2.39 0.11
N LEU A 109 5.84 2.93 0.01
CA LEU A 109 6.27 4.09 0.78
C LEU A 109 5.39 5.32 0.47
N LEU A 110 5.15 5.61 -0.80
CA LEU A 110 4.25 6.69 -1.22
C LEU A 110 2.86 6.51 -0.59
N ASN A 111 2.26 5.33 -0.72
CA ASN A 111 0.94 5.06 -0.17
C ASN A 111 0.91 5.12 1.38
N SER A 112 2.03 4.82 2.04
CA SER A 112 2.20 4.93 3.49
C SER A 112 2.17 6.41 3.93
N LEU A 113 2.89 7.28 3.21
CA LEU A 113 2.89 8.72 3.45
C LEU A 113 1.52 9.35 3.17
N LEU A 114 0.84 8.93 2.10
CA LEU A 114 -0.53 9.36 1.82
C LEU A 114 -1.50 8.93 2.93
N GLY A 115 -1.32 7.73 3.51
CA GLY A 115 -2.07 7.28 4.67
C GLY A 115 -1.89 8.18 5.90
N VAL A 116 -0.66 8.63 6.16
CA VAL A 116 -0.39 9.62 7.23
C VAL A 116 -1.07 10.95 6.93
N ALA A 117 -0.96 11.45 5.69
CA ALA A 117 -1.62 12.69 5.28
C ALA A 117 -3.15 12.61 5.44
N LEU A 118 -3.76 11.47 5.08
CA LEU A 118 -5.19 11.21 5.26
C LEU A 118 -5.60 11.32 6.74
N VAL A 119 -4.85 10.71 7.65
CA VAL A 119 -5.10 10.81 9.10
C VAL A 119 -4.95 12.25 9.59
N GLY A 120 -3.96 12.99 9.10
CA GLY A 120 -3.77 14.41 9.42
C GLY A 120 -4.95 15.28 8.99
N VAL A 121 -5.46 15.10 7.76
CA VAL A 121 -6.64 15.81 7.25
C VAL A 121 -7.89 15.48 8.07
N LEU A 122 -8.07 14.22 8.47
CA LEU A 122 -9.18 13.81 9.34
C LEU A 122 -9.10 14.46 10.72
N ALA A 123 -7.90 14.54 11.32
CA ALA A 123 -7.70 15.20 12.60
C ALA A 123 -7.99 16.71 12.52
N ALA A 124 -7.55 17.38 11.46
CA ALA A 124 -7.82 18.81 11.23
C ALA A 124 -9.33 19.09 11.10
N GLY A 125 -10.06 18.25 10.36
CA GLY A 125 -11.51 18.40 10.20
C GLY A 125 -12.32 18.27 11.50
N ARG A 126 -11.86 17.42 12.43
CA ARG A 126 -12.47 17.30 13.78
C ARG A 126 -12.24 18.54 14.63
N ARG A 127 -11.03 19.12 14.60
CA ARG A 127 -10.71 20.34 15.36
C ARG A 127 -11.60 21.52 14.95
N LEU A 128 -11.79 21.72 13.65
CA LEU A 128 -12.67 22.78 13.14
C LEU A 128 -14.14 22.59 13.54
N SER A 129 -14.62 21.34 13.57
CA SER A 129 -16.03 21.06 13.94
C SER A 129 -16.28 21.18 15.45
N GLY A 130 -15.26 20.99 16.29
CA GLY A 130 -15.38 21.15 17.75
C GLY A 130 -15.20 22.59 18.25
N GLY A 131 -14.49 23.43 17.48
CA GLY A 131 -14.28 24.84 17.83
C GLY A 131 -15.48 25.76 17.58
N GLU A 132 -16.44 25.35 16.74
CA GLU A 132 -17.69 26.11 16.52
C GLU A 132 -18.80 25.77 17.53
N ALA A 133 -18.53 24.88 18.49
CA ALA A 133 -19.50 24.41 19.49
C ALA A 133 -19.21 24.86 20.93
N GLY A 134 -18.24 25.76 21.14
CA GLY A 134 -17.87 26.34 22.44
C GLY A 134 -17.81 27.86 22.37
#